data_AF-A0AAP5YDP2-F1
#
_entry.id   AF-A0AAP5YDP2-F1
#
_cell.length_a   1.000
_cell.length_b   1.000
_cell.length_c   1.000
_cell.angle_alpha   90.00
_cell.angle_beta   90.00
_cell.angle_gamma   90.00
#
_symmetry.space_group_name_H-M   'P 1'
#
loop_
_entity.id
_entity.type
_entity.pdbx_description
1 polymer ?
#
loop_
_entity_poly.entity_id
_entity_poly.type
_entity_poly.pdbx_seq_one_letter_code
_entity_poly.pdbx_strand_id
1 'polypeptide(L)'
;NTELLSLVDNLPDPVFAIDLKGAVDMANMSALSLLGLHKQEVIGTQIGALLPSVRFSRWSEGVNARTRENLVIDGLDYILELMPVYIRDEAQNSTLASTLMTIRTSQHGTQIEERLPLHNPLGFEHFVGISNRHKALINQAKKLSVLDQPLLIEGETGTGKEMLAKACHSRSSRASKPFLVLSCASMPDDVAETELFGHAPGSFNHEQGHKGIFEQANGGTVFLDEIGEMSAHLQIKLLRFLQDGNFRRVGAEDEMHVDVRIIASTKHNLA
;
A
#
# COMPACT_ATOMS: atom_id res chain seq x y z
N ASN A 1 -19.79 -2.52 -27.64
CA ASN A 1 -19.40 -2.08 -26.28
C ASN A 1 -18.90 -3.21 -25.37
N THR A 2 -18.72 -4.43 -25.87
CA THR A 2 -18.32 -5.61 -25.07
C THR A 2 -16.86 -5.55 -24.60
N GLU A 3 -15.97 -4.95 -25.40
CA GLU A 3 -14.55 -4.81 -25.05
C GLU A 3 -14.33 -3.88 -23.84
N LEU A 4 -14.97 -2.70 -23.84
CA LEU A 4 -14.88 -1.77 -22.70
C LEU A 4 -15.41 -2.38 -21.40
N LEU A 5 -16.51 -3.14 -21.47
CA LEU A 5 -17.02 -3.86 -20.30
C LEU A 5 -16.01 -4.90 -19.79
N SER A 6 -15.38 -5.65 -20.68
CA SER A 6 -14.38 -6.65 -20.30
C SER A 6 -13.11 -6.05 -19.67
N LEU A 7 -12.71 -4.85 -20.11
CA LEU A 7 -11.58 -4.13 -19.51
C LEU A 7 -11.90 -3.68 -18.09
N VAL A 8 -13.10 -3.13 -17.87
CA VAL A 8 -13.51 -2.69 -16.53
C VAL A 8 -13.72 -3.87 -15.59
N ASP A 9 -14.25 -4.99 -16.09
CA ASP A 9 -14.42 -6.23 -15.32
C ASP A 9 -13.08 -6.80 -14.81
N ASN A 10 -11.98 -6.57 -15.52
CA ASN A 10 -10.65 -7.02 -15.13
C ASN A 10 -9.86 -6.01 -14.28
N LEU A 11 -10.45 -4.85 -13.93
CA LEU A 11 -9.77 -3.91 -13.03
C LEU A 11 -9.69 -4.50 -11.61
N PRO A 12 -8.52 -4.39 -10.94
CA PRO A 12 -8.31 -4.96 -9.61
C PRO A 12 -9.13 -4.23 -8.53
N ASP A 13 -9.38 -2.94 -8.74
CA ASP A 13 -10.17 -2.15 -7.80
C ASP A 13 -11.68 -2.37 -8.05
N PRO A 14 -12.49 -2.46 -6.98
CA PRO A 14 -13.94 -2.32 -7.05
C PRO A 14 -14.37 -1.02 -7.74
N VAL A 15 -15.17 -1.15 -8.81
CA VAL A 15 -15.74 -0.03 -9.57
C VAL A 15 -17.25 -0.21 -9.70
N PHE A 16 -17.98 0.86 -9.41
CA PHE A 16 -19.42 1.00 -9.63
C PHE A 16 -19.70 2.21 -10.54
N ALA A 17 -20.64 2.07 -11.47
CA ALA A 17 -21.29 3.21 -12.12
C ALA A 17 -22.68 3.38 -11.51
N ILE A 18 -22.96 4.58 -11.04
CA ILE A 18 -24.18 4.91 -10.30
C ILE A 18 -24.92 6.01 -11.05
N ASP A 19 -26.21 5.82 -11.26
CA ASP A 19 -27.07 6.81 -11.91
C ASP A 19 -27.28 8.04 -11.01
N LEU A 20 -27.93 9.08 -11.54
CA LEU A 20 -28.19 10.31 -10.79
C LEU A 20 -29.17 10.14 -9.62
N LYS A 21 -29.84 8.98 -9.52
CA LYS A 21 -30.80 8.63 -8.48
C LYS A 21 -30.21 7.69 -7.43
N GLY A 22 -28.95 7.29 -7.57
CA GLY A 22 -28.25 6.42 -6.62
C GLY A 22 -28.37 4.92 -6.90
N ALA A 23 -28.97 4.52 -8.03
CA ALA A 23 -29.05 3.14 -8.45
C ALA A 23 -27.78 2.70 -9.20
N VAL A 24 -27.35 1.45 -8.98
CA VAL A 24 -26.15 0.91 -9.63
C VAL A 24 -26.46 0.47 -11.05
N ASP A 25 -25.91 1.15 -12.04
CA ASP A 25 -26.01 0.78 -13.46
C ASP A 25 -24.98 -0.30 -13.85
N MET A 26 -23.83 -0.31 -13.17
CA MET A 26 -22.75 -1.23 -13.45
C MET A 26 -21.90 -1.50 -12.20
N ALA A 27 -21.43 -2.73 -12.05
CA ALA A 27 -20.41 -3.13 -11.08
C ALA A 27 -19.46 -4.12 -11.75
N ASN A 28 -18.14 -3.94 -11.53
CA ASN A 28 -17.13 -4.87 -12.04
C ASN A 28 -16.98 -6.12 -11.13
N MET A 29 -16.21 -7.11 -11.56
CA MET A 29 -16.03 -8.36 -10.80
C MET A 29 -15.45 -8.14 -9.39
N SER A 30 -14.53 -7.18 -9.26
CA SER A 30 -13.93 -6.81 -7.97
C SER A 30 -14.97 -6.20 -7.02
N ALA A 31 -15.90 -5.39 -7.54
CA ALA A 31 -17.02 -4.85 -6.77
C ALA A 31 -18.03 -5.93 -6.33
N LEU A 32 -18.35 -6.89 -7.20
CA LEU A 32 -19.22 -8.01 -6.84
C LEU A 32 -18.58 -8.89 -5.75
N SER A 33 -17.28 -9.12 -5.87
CA SER A 33 -16.50 -9.90 -4.92
C SER A 33 -16.37 -9.19 -3.56
N LEU A 34 -16.21 -7.86 -3.56
CA LEU A 34 -16.21 -7.04 -2.34
C LEU A 34 -17.55 -7.15 -1.59
N LEU A 35 -18.68 -7.14 -2.30
CA LEU A 35 -20.00 -7.23 -1.68
C LEU A 35 -20.41 -8.67 -1.35
N GLY A 36 -19.74 -9.67 -1.92
CA GLY A 36 -20.17 -11.07 -1.83
C GLY A 36 -21.51 -11.35 -2.51
N LEU A 37 -21.91 -10.55 -3.51
CA LEU A 37 -23.20 -10.61 -4.18
C LEU A 37 -23.06 -10.91 -5.67
N HIS A 38 -24.11 -11.48 -6.28
CA HIS A 38 -24.16 -11.65 -7.72
C HIS A 38 -24.65 -10.38 -8.44
N LYS A 39 -24.26 -10.23 -9.71
CA LYS A 39 -24.61 -9.06 -10.55
C LYS A 39 -26.10 -8.74 -10.54
N GLN A 40 -26.97 -9.75 -10.56
CA GLN A 40 -28.43 -9.57 -10.59
C GLN A 40 -28.98 -8.94 -9.31
N GLU A 41 -28.26 -9.06 -8.18
CA GLU A 41 -28.64 -8.50 -6.88
C GLU A 41 -28.13 -7.06 -6.72
N VAL A 42 -27.10 -6.69 -7.48
CA VAL A 42 -26.43 -5.39 -7.40
C VAL A 42 -27.01 -4.39 -8.40
N ILE A 43 -27.21 -4.79 -9.66
CA ILE A 43 -27.66 -3.88 -10.72
C ILE A 43 -29.11 -3.43 -10.48
N GLY A 44 -29.35 -2.12 -10.55
CA GLY A 44 -30.64 -1.48 -10.28
C GLY A 44 -30.93 -1.27 -8.79
N THR A 45 -30.13 -1.83 -7.91
CA THR A 45 -30.26 -1.65 -6.45
C THR A 45 -29.67 -0.31 -6.04
N GLN A 46 -30.25 0.32 -5.01
CA GLN A 46 -29.75 1.55 -4.43
C GLN A 46 -28.40 1.33 -3.75
N ILE A 47 -27.40 2.16 -4.06
CA ILE A 47 -26.04 1.99 -3.50
C ILE A 47 -26.03 2.07 -1.97
N GLY A 48 -26.90 2.91 -1.38
CA GLY A 48 -27.04 3.01 0.07
C GLY A 48 -27.67 1.77 0.73
N ALA A 49 -28.36 0.91 -0.03
CA ALA A 49 -28.83 -0.37 0.48
C ALA A 49 -27.72 -1.44 0.47
N LEU A 50 -26.83 -1.39 -0.53
CA LEU A 50 -25.67 -2.28 -0.65
C LEU A 50 -24.54 -1.89 0.32
N LEU A 51 -24.35 -0.59 0.52
CA LEU A 51 -23.34 -0.01 1.40
C LEU A 51 -24.03 1.00 2.34
N PRO A 52 -24.59 0.56 3.47
CA PRO A 52 -25.33 1.45 4.39
C PRO A 52 -24.52 2.62 4.96
N SER A 53 -23.21 2.50 4.97
CA SER A 53 -22.25 3.53 5.38
C SER A 53 -22.09 4.66 4.35
N VAL A 54 -22.57 4.47 3.13
CA VAL A 54 -22.49 5.41 1.99
C VAL A 54 -23.75 6.26 1.93
N ARG A 55 -23.64 7.57 2.17
CA ARG A 55 -24.80 8.51 2.15
C ARG A 55 -24.91 9.25 0.80
N PHE A 56 -25.55 8.60 -0.16
CA PHE A 56 -25.68 9.12 -1.54
C PHE A 56 -26.36 10.51 -1.65
N SER A 57 -27.38 10.77 -0.83
CA SER A 57 -28.19 12.00 -0.91
C SER A 57 -27.42 13.31 -0.67
N ARG A 58 -26.25 13.26 -0.04
CA ARG A 58 -25.38 14.45 0.13
C ARG A 58 -24.57 14.80 -1.12
N TRP A 59 -24.43 13.88 -2.08
CA TRP A 59 -23.49 14.00 -3.19
C TRP A 59 -24.15 14.45 -4.49
N SER A 60 -25.47 14.29 -4.62
CA SER A 60 -26.24 14.83 -5.74
C SER A 60 -26.35 16.36 -5.73
N GLU A 61 -26.18 16.98 -4.55
CA GLU A 61 -26.26 18.42 -4.36
C GLU A 61 -24.87 19.07 -4.44
N GLY A 62 -24.41 19.38 -5.66
CA GLY A 62 -23.35 20.39 -5.86
C GLY A 62 -21.92 19.89 -6.15
N VAL A 63 -21.73 18.64 -6.56
CA VAL A 63 -20.38 18.07 -6.75
C VAL A 63 -19.83 18.33 -8.16
N ASN A 64 -19.11 19.45 -8.32
CA ASN A 64 -18.23 19.71 -9.48
C ASN A 64 -16.81 19.13 -9.32
N ALA A 65 -16.54 18.38 -8.25
CA ALA A 65 -15.20 17.96 -7.84
C ALA A 65 -15.14 16.48 -7.49
N ARG A 66 -13.96 15.85 -7.62
CA ARG A 66 -13.74 14.49 -7.12
C ARG A 66 -13.89 14.48 -5.60
N THR A 67 -14.69 13.57 -5.07
CA THR A 67 -14.91 13.44 -3.62
C THR A 67 -14.24 12.17 -3.12
N ARG A 68 -13.52 12.27 -2.00
CA ARG A 68 -12.86 11.14 -1.34
C ARG A 68 -13.38 11.01 0.08
N GLU A 69 -13.88 9.84 0.44
CA GLU A 69 -14.37 9.53 1.78
C GLU A 69 -13.76 8.23 2.31
N ASN A 70 -13.61 8.12 3.63
CA ASN A 70 -13.19 6.89 4.27
C ASN A 70 -14.42 6.03 4.56
N LEU A 71 -14.31 4.73 4.28
CA LEU A 71 -15.39 3.77 4.38
C LEU A 71 -14.90 2.54 5.15
N VAL A 72 -15.73 2.03 6.06
CA VAL A 72 -15.47 0.74 6.72
C VAL A 72 -16.46 -0.29 6.17
N ILE A 73 -15.94 -1.37 5.59
CA ILE A 73 -16.71 -2.53 5.13
C ILE A 73 -16.13 -3.74 5.85
N ASP A 74 -16.97 -4.50 6.56
CA ASP A 74 -16.59 -5.69 7.33
C ASP A 74 -15.38 -5.49 8.27
N GLY A 75 -15.24 -4.28 8.82
CA GLY A 75 -14.15 -3.91 9.73
C GLY A 75 -12.82 -3.56 9.06
N LEU A 76 -12.77 -3.48 7.74
CA LEU A 76 -11.59 -3.05 6.97
C LEU A 76 -11.75 -1.62 6.47
N ASP A 77 -10.65 -0.85 6.52
CA ASP A 77 -10.61 0.54 6.08
C ASP A 77 -10.39 0.66 4.57
N TYR A 78 -11.35 1.28 3.91
CA TYR A 78 -11.36 1.59 2.50
C TYR A 78 -11.42 3.09 2.26
N ILE A 79 -10.98 3.46 1.07
CA ILE A 79 -11.07 4.79 0.52
C ILE A 79 -12.02 4.72 -0.65
N LEU A 80 -13.09 5.47 -0.56
CA LEU A 80 -14.09 5.62 -1.59
C LEU A 80 -13.80 6.91 -2.36
N GLU A 81 -13.64 6.81 -3.66
CA GLU A 81 -13.47 7.96 -4.57
C GLU A 81 -14.66 8.03 -5.53
N LEU A 82 -15.30 9.19 -5.59
CA LEU A 82 -16.40 9.52 -6.48
C LEU A 82 -15.95 10.49 -7.55
N MET A 83 -16.21 10.13 -8.80
CA MET A 83 -15.89 10.92 -9.97
C MET A 83 -17.15 11.16 -10.81
N PRO A 84 -17.59 12.42 -11.00
CA PRO A 84 -18.69 12.70 -11.91
C PRO A 84 -18.28 12.38 -13.36
N VAL A 85 -19.15 11.66 -14.07
CA VAL A 85 -18.98 11.35 -15.49
C VAL A 85 -19.89 12.26 -16.28
N TYR A 86 -19.28 13.05 -17.15
CA TYR A 86 -20.00 13.92 -18.07
C TYR A 86 -20.00 13.33 -19.47
N ILE A 87 -21.16 13.35 -20.11
CA ILE A 87 -21.29 13.08 -21.54
C ILE A 87 -21.35 14.42 -22.26
N ARG A 88 -20.57 14.55 -23.33
CA ARG A 88 -20.63 15.71 -24.23
C ARG A 88 -21.56 15.39 -25.38
N ASP A 89 -22.51 16.29 -25.62
CA ASP A 89 -23.33 16.26 -26.83
C ASP A 89 -22.54 16.81 -28.04
N GLU A 90 -23.05 16.62 -29.26
CA GLU A 90 -22.48 17.14 -30.52
C GLU A 90 -22.29 18.67 -30.49
N ALA A 91 -23.10 19.37 -29.69
CA ALA A 91 -23.00 20.81 -29.43
C ALA A 91 -21.94 21.21 -28.38
N GLN A 92 -21.08 20.28 -27.94
CA GLN A 92 -20.08 20.45 -26.86
C GLN A 92 -20.63 20.79 -25.46
N ASN A 93 -21.94 20.69 -25.25
CA ASN A 93 -22.53 20.82 -23.92
C ASN A 93 -22.23 19.59 -23.06
N SER A 94 -21.74 19.81 -21.85
CA SER A 94 -21.35 18.77 -20.90
C SER A 94 -22.49 18.51 -19.93
N THR A 95 -23.14 17.35 -20.04
CA THR A 95 -24.23 16.95 -19.15
C THR A 95 -23.73 15.86 -18.20
N LEU A 96 -23.97 16.02 -16.90
CA LEU A 96 -23.65 14.98 -15.92
C LEU A 96 -24.53 13.76 -16.22
N ALA A 97 -23.90 12.63 -16.51
CA ALA A 97 -24.59 11.41 -16.92
C ALA A 97 -24.66 10.39 -15.78
N SER A 98 -23.56 10.23 -15.04
CA SER A 98 -23.46 9.25 -13.95
C SER A 98 -22.34 9.62 -12.99
N THR A 99 -22.21 8.85 -11.92
CA THR A 99 -21.08 8.93 -10.98
C THR A 99 -20.34 7.62 -11.00
N LEU A 100 -19.02 7.67 -11.24
CA LEU A 100 -18.15 6.53 -11.00
C LEU A 100 -17.74 6.52 -9.54
N MET A 101 -17.97 5.40 -8.87
CA MET A 101 -17.49 5.12 -7.52
C MET A 101 -16.41 4.06 -7.61
N THR A 102 -15.24 4.35 -7.05
CA THR A 102 -14.18 3.36 -6.88
C THR A 102 -13.91 3.18 -5.40
N ILE A 103 -13.65 1.94 -4.98
CA ILE A 103 -13.32 1.63 -3.60
C ILE A 103 -11.96 0.98 -3.61
N ARG A 104 -10.99 1.63 -2.97
CA ARG A 104 -9.63 1.10 -2.83
C ARG A 104 -9.40 0.74 -1.38
N THR A 105 -8.67 -0.34 -1.14
CA THR A 105 -8.11 -0.51 0.20
C THR A 105 -7.20 0.67 0.51
N SER A 106 -7.26 1.16 1.74
CA SER A 106 -6.35 2.20 2.24
C SER A 106 -4.86 1.82 2.11
N GLN A 107 -4.56 0.55 1.79
CA GLN A 107 -3.20 0.03 1.61
C GLN A 107 -2.65 0.07 0.18
N HIS A 108 -3.47 0.37 -0.85
CA HIS A 108 -3.06 0.38 -2.26
C HIS A 108 -3.17 1.81 -2.85
N GLY A 109 -2.10 2.60 -2.68
CA GLY A 109 -1.99 3.94 -3.25
C GLY A 109 -0.86 4.71 -2.59
N THR A 110 0.35 4.47 -3.06
CA THR A 110 1.58 5.19 -2.71
C THR A 110 1.45 6.71 -2.85
N GLN A 111 2.10 7.39 -1.90
CA GLN A 111 2.37 8.83 -1.75
C GLN A 111 1.38 9.63 -0.88
N ILE A 112 1.96 10.30 0.12
CA ILE A 112 1.40 10.96 1.29
C ILE A 112 1.12 10.00 2.46
N GLU A 113 2.23 9.48 3.00
CA GLU A 113 2.43 9.53 4.44
C GLU A 113 2.14 10.95 4.93
N GLU A 114 0.90 11.25 5.34
CA GLU A 114 0.63 12.34 6.27
C GLU A 114 -0.79 12.22 6.80
N ARG A 115 -0.87 11.89 8.10
CA ARG A 115 -2.00 12.14 9.02
C ARG A 115 -3.12 11.10 9.15
N LEU A 116 -2.79 9.82 9.25
CA LEU A 116 -3.58 8.90 10.07
C LEU A 116 -2.65 8.26 11.13
N PRO A 117 -3.04 8.27 12.42
CA PRO A 117 -2.17 7.87 13.51
C PRO A 117 -1.77 6.39 13.38
N LEU A 118 -0.46 6.14 13.50
CA LEU A 118 0.25 4.85 13.54
C LEU A 118 -0.20 3.92 14.69
N HIS A 119 -1.50 3.69 14.88
CA HIS A 119 -2.02 2.83 15.93
C HIS A 119 -3.12 1.91 15.44
N ASN A 120 -2.80 1.07 14.46
CA ASN A 120 -3.21 -0.32 14.59
C ASN A 120 -1.97 -1.21 14.43
N PRO A 121 -1.17 -1.37 15.50
CA PRO A 121 -0.03 -2.27 15.44
C PRO A 121 -0.58 -3.68 15.21
N LEU A 122 -0.33 -4.26 14.03
CA LEU A 122 -0.50 -5.70 13.83
C LEU A 122 0.50 -6.40 14.75
N GLY A 123 0.12 -6.60 16.01
CA GLY A 123 0.94 -7.24 17.00
C GLY A 123 0.90 -8.76 16.87
N PHE A 124 1.66 -9.42 17.75
CA PHE A 124 1.76 -10.88 17.74
C PHE A 124 0.43 -11.59 18.08
N GLU A 125 -0.57 -10.86 18.58
CA GLU A 125 -1.93 -11.33 18.85
C GLU A 125 -2.70 -11.81 17.60
N HIS A 126 -2.30 -11.37 16.40
CA HIS A 126 -2.93 -11.80 15.15
C HIS A 126 -2.41 -13.15 14.63
N PHE A 127 -1.37 -13.72 15.24
CA PHE A 127 -0.82 -15.01 14.84
C PHE A 127 -1.52 -16.17 15.56
N VAL A 128 -2.39 -16.87 14.84
CA VAL A 128 -3.07 -18.07 15.34
C VAL A 128 -2.25 -19.31 14.97
N GLY A 129 -1.57 -19.88 15.97
CA GLY A 129 -0.71 -21.05 15.78
C GLY A 129 -1.07 -22.22 16.70
N ILE A 130 -1.52 -23.33 16.12
CA ILE A 130 -1.81 -24.57 16.86
C ILE A 130 -0.58 -25.47 17.04
N SER A 131 0.39 -25.42 16.12
CA SER A 131 1.57 -26.30 16.15
C SER A 131 2.67 -25.78 17.10
N ASN A 132 3.41 -26.70 17.72
CA ASN A 132 4.55 -26.35 18.59
C ASN A 132 5.63 -25.57 17.84
N ARG A 133 5.86 -25.89 16.55
CA ARG A 133 6.82 -25.18 15.70
C ARG A 133 6.43 -23.72 15.47
N HIS A 134 5.15 -23.46 15.20
CA HIS A 134 4.66 -22.08 15.03
C HIS A 134 4.75 -21.31 16.36
N LYS A 135 4.35 -21.91 17.48
CA LYS A 135 4.49 -21.28 18.81
C LYS A 135 5.96 -20.94 19.14
N ALA A 136 6.89 -21.85 18.83
CA ALA A 136 8.32 -21.61 19.02
C ALA A 136 8.84 -20.44 18.17
N LEU A 137 8.45 -20.38 16.88
CA LEU A 137 8.78 -19.29 15.98
C LEU A 137 8.30 -17.93 16.51
N ILE A 138 7.03 -17.84 16.92
CA ILE A 138 6.47 -16.60 17.47
C ILE A 138 7.18 -16.18 18.75
N ASN A 139 7.51 -17.13 19.62
CA ASN A 139 8.27 -16.83 20.85
C ASN A 139 9.69 -16.36 20.54
N GLN A 140 10.34 -16.90 19.52
CA GLN A 140 11.65 -16.45 19.07
C GLN A 140 11.56 -15.03 18.48
N ALA A 141 10.61 -14.78 17.59
CA ALA A 141 10.36 -13.46 17.01
C ALA A 141 10.10 -12.40 18.10
N LYS A 142 9.29 -12.73 19.12
CA LYS A 142 9.04 -11.86 20.29
C LYS A 142 10.29 -11.52 21.11
N LYS A 143 11.29 -12.41 21.15
CA LYS A 143 12.57 -12.15 21.84
C LYS A 143 13.49 -11.30 20.99
N LEU A 144 13.52 -11.56 19.68
CA LEU A 144 14.33 -10.81 18.73
C LEU A 144 13.75 -9.40 18.43
N SER A 145 12.45 -9.20 18.60
CA SER A 145 11.79 -7.93 18.30
C SER A 145 12.24 -6.76 19.20
N VAL A 146 12.65 -7.04 20.44
CA VAL A 146 13.14 -6.02 21.39
C VAL A 146 14.62 -5.68 21.20
N LEU A 147 15.33 -6.46 20.39
CA LEU A 147 16.71 -6.19 19.97
C LEU A 147 16.71 -5.18 18.83
N ASP A 148 17.74 -4.33 18.73
CA ASP A 148 17.85 -3.33 17.66
C ASP A 148 18.65 -3.82 16.45
N GLN A 149 19.21 -5.03 16.54
CA GLN A 149 19.94 -5.68 15.45
C GLN A 149 19.04 -5.96 14.24
N PRO A 150 19.63 -6.03 13.03
CA PRO A 150 18.93 -6.49 11.84
C PRO A 150 18.33 -7.88 12.03
N LEU A 151 17.14 -8.09 11.48
CA LEU A 151 16.46 -9.39 11.50
C LEU A 151 16.29 -9.92 10.08
N LEU A 152 16.56 -11.20 9.88
CA LEU A 152 16.24 -11.91 8.64
C LEU A 152 15.08 -12.88 8.89
N ILE A 153 14.05 -12.80 8.04
CA ILE A 153 12.88 -13.67 8.04
C ILE A 153 12.94 -14.55 6.79
N GLU A 154 13.16 -15.84 7.01
CA GLU A 154 13.21 -16.83 5.93
C GLU A 154 11.88 -17.58 5.84
N GLY A 155 11.41 -17.77 4.60
CA GLY A 155 10.23 -18.59 4.34
C GLY A 155 9.67 -18.39 2.94
N GLU A 156 8.78 -19.28 2.54
CA GLU A 156 8.14 -19.24 1.23
C GLU A 156 7.27 -17.99 1.04
N THR A 157 7.03 -17.62 -0.21
CA THR A 157 6.12 -16.51 -0.57
C THR A 157 4.71 -16.79 -0.02
N GLY A 158 4.04 -15.76 0.48
CA GLY A 158 2.67 -15.89 1.03
C GLY A 158 2.57 -16.45 2.46
N THR A 159 3.69 -16.67 3.17
CA THR A 159 3.68 -17.20 4.56
C THR A 159 3.50 -16.12 5.65
N GLY A 160 3.20 -14.88 5.28
CA GLY A 160 2.96 -13.78 6.24
C GLY A 160 4.22 -13.14 6.82
N LYS A 161 5.35 -13.17 6.11
CA LYS A 161 6.64 -12.57 6.54
C LYS A 161 6.52 -11.08 6.87
N GLU A 162 5.77 -10.32 6.06
CA GLU A 162 5.52 -8.90 6.30
C GLU A 162 4.73 -8.67 7.60
N MET A 163 3.71 -9.48 7.88
CA MET A 163 2.97 -9.41 9.14
C MET A 163 3.90 -9.67 10.34
N LEU A 164 4.84 -10.60 10.18
CA LEU A 164 5.80 -10.92 11.24
C LEU A 164 6.78 -9.77 11.46
N ALA A 165 7.22 -9.11 10.39
CA ALA A 165 8.05 -7.91 10.46
C ALA A 165 7.32 -6.75 11.16
N LYS A 166 6.05 -6.50 10.81
CA LYS A 166 5.19 -5.51 11.47
C LYS A 166 5.04 -5.79 12.96
N ALA A 167 4.76 -7.04 13.33
CA ALA A 167 4.66 -7.44 14.75
C ALA A 167 5.98 -7.26 15.51
N CYS A 168 7.12 -7.54 14.86
CA CYS A 168 8.44 -7.26 15.43
C CYS A 168 8.66 -5.77 15.66
N HIS A 169 8.32 -4.92 14.69
CA HIS A 169 8.42 -3.47 14.82
C HIS A 169 7.52 -2.94 15.95
N SER A 170 6.25 -3.36 15.99
CA SER A 170 5.28 -2.94 17.01
C SER A 170 5.66 -3.32 18.44
N ARG A 171 6.50 -4.35 18.62
CA ARG A 171 7.02 -4.78 19.92
C ARG A 171 8.38 -4.16 20.27
N SER A 172 9.01 -3.45 19.34
CA SER A 172 10.33 -2.86 19.52
C SER A 172 10.29 -1.52 20.26
N SER A 173 11.45 -1.01 20.65
CA SER A 173 11.61 0.37 21.15
C SER A 173 11.23 1.43 20.10
N ARG A 174 11.17 1.06 18.82
CA ARG A 174 10.82 1.93 17.69
C ARG A 174 9.34 1.84 17.28
N ALA A 175 8.49 1.19 18.07
CA ALA A 175 7.08 0.95 17.70
C ALA A 175 6.24 2.20 17.39
N SER A 176 6.64 3.38 17.89
CA SER A 176 5.99 4.67 17.61
C SER A 176 6.65 5.45 16.46
N LYS A 177 7.59 4.84 15.75
CA LYS A 177 8.39 5.44 14.68
C LYS A 177 7.95 4.86 13.33
N PRO A 178 8.38 5.44 12.20
CA PRO A 178 7.99 4.93 10.88
C PRO A 178 8.38 3.46 10.68
N PHE A 179 7.51 2.72 9.99
CA PHE A 179 7.78 1.38 9.46
C PHE A 179 7.54 1.41 7.96
N LEU A 180 8.61 1.43 7.17
CA LEU A 180 8.51 1.53 5.71
C LEU A 180 8.84 0.19 5.07
N VAL A 181 8.20 -0.11 3.94
CA VAL A 181 8.34 -1.38 3.23
C VAL A 181 8.86 -1.12 1.83
N LEU A 182 9.83 -1.93 1.40
CA LEU A 182 10.30 -1.96 0.02
C LEU A 182 10.37 -3.41 -0.47
N SER A 183 9.77 -3.70 -1.61
CA SER A 183 9.94 -4.98 -2.31
C SER A 183 11.08 -4.87 -3.31
N CYS A 184 12.11 -5.72 -3.16
CA CYS A 184 13.29 -5.68 -4.02
C CYS A 184 13.03 -6.34 -5.39
N ALA A 185 12.03 -7.22 -5.47
CA ALA A 185 11.70 -7.97 -6.69
C ALA A 185 10.82 -7.18 -7.68
N SER A 186 10.22 -6.07 -7.25
CA SER A 186 9.14 -5.41 -7.99
C SER A 186 9.60 -4.31 -8.95
N MET A 187 10.89 -3.98 -9.01
CA MET A 187 11.37 -2.83 -9.77
C MET A 187 12.78 -3.02 -10.35
N PRO A 188 13.12 -2.30 -11.44
CA PRO A 188 14.47 -2.26 -11.97
C PRO A 188 15.47 -1.68 -10.96
N ASP A 189 16.74 -2.08 -11.08
CA ASP A 189 17.84 -1.66 -10.19
C ASP A 189 17.94 -0.13 -10.01
N ASP A 190 17.86 0.63 -11.10
CA ASP A 190 17.98 2.09 -11.05
C ASP A 190 16.85 2.70 -10.20
N VAL A 191 15.64 2.16 -10.32
CA VAL A 191 14.47 2.60 -9.54
C VAL A 191 14.65 2.19 -8.08
N ALA A 192 15.02 0.94 -7.82
CA ALA A 192 15.31 0.45 -6.46
C ALA A 192 16.37 1.29 -5.76
N GLU A 193 17.42 1.71 -6.48
CA GLU A 193 18.45 2.57 -5.94
C GLU A 193 17.88 3.93 -5.51
N THR A 194 17.11 4.57 -6.38
CA THR A 194 16.52 5.88 -6.08
C THR A 194 15.45 5.81 -4.98
N GLU A 195 14.71 4.71 -4.87
CA GLU A 195 13.76 4.48 -3.78
C GLU A 195 14.48 4.21 -2.45
N LEU A 196 15.58 3.44 -2.46
CA LEU A 196 16.36 3.16 -1.25
C LEU A 196 17.08 4.41 -0.73
N PHE A 197 17.84 5.06 -1.61
CA PHE A 197 18.83 6.07 -1.24
C PHE A 197 18.43 7.50 -1.65
N GLY A 198 17.37 7.67 -2.44
CA GLY A 198 16.97 8.99 -2.94
C GLY A 198 17.91 9.51 -4.02
N HIS A 199 17.58 10.66 -4.58
CA HIS A 199 18.37 11.27 -5.65
C HIS A 199 18.49 12.79 -5.47
N ALA A 200 19.62 13.36 -5.90
CA ALA A 200 19.87 14.80 -5.80
C ALA A 200 19.09 15.58 -6.87
N PRO A 201 18.75 16.86 -6.64
CA PRO A 201 18.24 17.72 -7.71
C PRO A 201 19.20 17.74 -8.91
N GLY A 202 18.67 17.64 -10.13
CA GLY A 202 19.46 17.60 -11.36
C GLY A 202 19.99 16.21 -11.73
N SER A 203 19.75 15.19 -10.91
CA SER A 203 20.04 13.79 -11.27
C SER A 203 18.94 13.21 -12.17
N PHE A 204 19.32 12.36 -13.13
CA PHE A 204 18.40 11.70 -14.08
C PHE A 204 17.38 12.62 -14.78
N ASN A 205 17.74 13.88 -15.04
CA ASN A 205 16.87 14.91 -15.64
C ASN A 205 15.69 15.36 -14.77
N HIS A 206 15.70 15.09 -13.46
CA HIS A 206 14.72 15.62 -12.52
C HIS A 206 15.19 16.96 -11.95
N GLU A 207 14.38 18.01 -12.08
CA GLU A 207 14.70 19.34 -11.54
C GLU A 207 14.70 19.38 -10.00
N GLN A 208 13.95 18.47 -9.37
CA GLN A 208 13.83 18.34 -7.91
C GLN A 208 14.43 17.03 -7.44
N GLY A 209 15.02 17.04 -6.24
CA GLY A 209 15.54 15.83 -5.61
C GLY A 209 14.44 15.05 -4.88
N HIS A 210 14.73 13.78 -4.58
CA HIS A 210 13.85 12.86 -3.86
C HIS A 210 14.57 12.25 -2.65
N LYS A 211 13.84 12.10 -1.54
CA LYS A 211 14.35 11.45 -0.32
C LYS A 211 14.12 9.95 -0.42
N GLY A 212 15.16 9.14 -0.22
CA GLY A 212 15.02 7.69 -0.18
C GLY A 212 14.35 7.19 1.09
N ILE A 213 13.95 5.91 1.07
CA ILE A 213 13.26 5.23 2.17
C ILE A 213 14.10 5.23 3.46
N PHE A 214 15.43 5.15 3.37
CA PHE A 214 16.29 5.21 4.55
C PHE A 214 16.25 6.59 5.22
N GLU A 215 16.14 7.66 4.43
CA GLU A 215 15.98 9.01 4.98
C GLU A 215 14.59 9.20 5.59
N GLN A 216 13.55 8.71 4.91
CA GLN A 216 12.17 8.79 5.39
C GLN A 216 11.96 7.98 6.69
N ALA A 217 12.62 6.82 6.81
CA ALA A 217 12.51 5.92 7.96
C ALA A 217 13.44 6.26 9.12
N ASN A 218 14.11 7.43 9.13
CA ASN A 218 15.09 7.76 10.16
C ASN A 218 14.49 7.68 11.59
N GLY A 219 15.18 6.95 12.48
CA GLY A 219 14.74 6.58 13.82
C GLY A 219 13.71 5.43 13.87
N GLY A 220 13.31 4.89 12.72
CA GLY A 220 12.28 3.88 12.54
C GLY A 220 12.83 2.54 12.07
N THR A 221 12.05 1.83 11.24
CA THR A 221 12.38 0.51 10.71
C THR A 221 12.06 0.43 9.22
N VAL A 222 12.94 -0.19 8.45
CA VAL A 222 12.69 -0.54 7.03
C VAL A 222 12.59 -2.06 6.90
N PHE A 223 11.53 -2.51 6.25
CA PHE A 223 11.34 -3.89 5.83
C PHE A 223 11.72 -4.07 4.37
N LEU A 224 12.73 -4.88 4.10
CA LEU A 224 13.21 -5.24 2.76
C LEU A 224 12.68 -6.62 2.39
N ASP A 225 11.67 -6.67 1.52
CA ASP A 225 11.11 -7.92 1.04
C ASP A 225 11.87 -8.46 -0.17
N GLU A 226 12.01 -9.78 -0.20
CA GLU A 226 12.80 -10.52 -1.19
C GLU A 226 14.22 -9.95 -1.41
N ILE A 227 14.96 -9.71 -0.32
CA ILE A 227 16.32 -9.13 -0.36
C ILE A 227 17.30 -9.93 -1.24
N GLY A 228 17.06 -11.23 -1.42
CA GLY A 228 17.85 -12.10 -2.31
C GLY A 228 17.71 -11.76 -3.79
N GLU A 229 16.71 -10.98 -4.19
CA GLU A 229 16.52 -10.52 -5.57
C GLU A 229 17.26 -9.20 -5.86
N MET A 230 17.88 -8.57 -4.85
CA MET A 230 18.73 -7.39 -5.07
C MET A 230 19.95 -7.75 -5.93
N SER A 231 20.30 -6.88 -6.88
CA SER A 231 21.54 -7.03 -7.62
C SER A 231 22.77 -6.87 -6.73
N ALA A 232 23.90 -7.41 -7.19
CA ALA A 232 25.18 -7.28 -6.49
C ALA A 232 25.57 -5.80 -6.25
N HIS A 233 25.18 -4.91 -7.16
CA HIS A 233 25.44 -3.48 -7.03
C HIS A 233 24.71 -2.88 -5.81
N LEU A 234 23.40 -3.15 -5.70
CA LEU A 234 22.59 -2.68 -4.58
C LEU A 234 23.02 -3.33 -3.27
N GLN A 235 23.38 -4.61 -3.27
CA GLN A 235 23.89 -5.31 -2.10
C GLN A 235 25.16 -4.66 -1.53
N ILE A 236 26.09 -4.21 -2.38
CA ILE A 236 27.31 -3.51 -1.94
C ILE A 236 26.94 -2.19 -1.25
N LYS A 237 25.99 -1.43 -1.79
CA LYS A 237 25.53 -0.16 -1.19
C LYS A 237 24.80 -0.40 0.13
N LEU A 238 23.92 -1.40 0.17
CA LEU A 238 23.23 -1.80 1.39
C LEU A 238 24.22 -2.27 2.47
N LEU A 239 25.27 -3.01 2.10
CA LEU A 239 26.30 -3.43 3.05
C LEU A 239 27.02 -2.24 3.68
N ARG A 240 27.36 -1.22 2.89
CA ARG A 240 27.94 0.03 3.42
C ARG A 240 26.99 0.70 4.40
N PHE A 241 25.72 0.83 3.99
CA PHE A 241 24.68 1.38 4.85
C PHE A 241 24.52 0.63 6.18
N LEU A 242 24.55 -0.71 6.16
CA LEU A 242 24.38 -1.54 7.36
C LEU A 242 25.55 -1.42 8.37
N GLN A 243 26.73 -0.93 7.96
CA GLN A 243 27.89 -0.83 8.85
C GLN A 243 27.76 0.31 9.85
N ASP A 244 27.32 1.48 9.40
CA ASP A 244 27.33 2.71 10.19
C ASP A 244 26.15 3.65 9.88
N GLY A 245 25.16 3.23 9.09
CA GLY A 245 23.99 4.03 8.72
C GLY A 245 24.28 5.13 7.71
N ASN A 246 25.47 5.13 7.09
CA ASN A 246 25.89 6.17 6.16
C ASN A 246 25.58 5.78 4.70
N PHE A 247 25.10 6.75 3.93
CA PHE A 247 24.90 6.59 2.48
C PHE A 247 24.93 7.94 1.76
N ARG A 248 24.93 7.89 0.43
CA ARG A 248 24.81 9.07 -0.45
C ARG A 248 23.58 8.92 -1.32
N ARG A 249 22.90 10.04 -1.58
CA ARG A 249 21.86 10.07 -2.61
C ARG A 249 22.48 9.86 -3.99
N VAL A 250 21.70 9.32 -4.92
CA VAL A 250 22.19 9.17 -6.30
C VAL A 250 22.48 10.55 -6.91
N GLY A 251 23.69 10.70 -7.44
CA GLY A 251 24.19 11.96 -7.98
C GLY A 251 24.64 12.99 -6.94
N ALA A 252 24.63 12.67 -5.64
CA ALA A 252 25.18 13.52 -4.59
C ALA A 252 26.60 13.07 -4.17
N GLU A 253 27.44 14.03 -3.79
CA GLU A 253 28.74 13.76 -3.16
C GLU A 253 28.65 13.73 -1.63
N ASP A 254 27.67 14.43 -1.07
CA ASP A 254 27.46 14.54 0.37
C ASP A 254 26.96 13.22 0.97
N GLU A 255 27.62 12.81 2.04
CA GLU A 255 27.25 11.63 2.84
C GLU A 255 26.27 12.03 3.95
N MET A 256 25.29 11.16 4.17
CA MET A 256 24.23 11.35 5.15
C MET A 256 24.19 10.16 6.09
N HIS A 257 23.94 10.45 7.37
CA HIS A 257 23.77 9.44 8.40
C HIS A 257 22.31 9.35 8.82
N VAL A 258 21.78 8.13 8.92
CA VAL A 258 20.45 7.85 9.47
C VAL A 258 20.49 6.64 10.39
N ASP A 259 19.61 6.64 11.39
CA ASP A 259 19.46 5.53 12.33
C ASP A 259 18.23 4.70 11.95
N VAL A 260 18.42 3.61 11.21
CA VAL A 260 17.32 2.76 10.73
C VAL A 260 17.56 1.31 11.10
N ARG A 261 16.57 0.69 11.73
CA ARG A 261 16.57 -0.75 11.96
C ARG A 261 16.12 -1.47 10.69
N ILE A 262 16.84 -2.52 10.29
CA ILE A 262 16.49 -3.31 9.11
C ILE A 262 15.83 -4.64 9.50
N ILE A 263 14.70 -4.95 8.86
CA ILE A 263 14.14 -6.30 8.84
C ILE A 263 14.12 -6.75 7.38
N ALA A 264 14.75 -7.87 7.06
CA ALA A 264 14.82 -8.39 5.71
C ALA A 264 14.03 -9.70 5.60
N SER A 265 13.56 -10.00 4.40
CA SER A 265 12.80 -11.19 4.06
C SER A 265 13.38 -11.85 2.82
N THR A 266 13.43 -13.18 2.80
CA THR A 266 13.89 -13.95 1.64
C THR A 266 13.14 -15.28 1.53
N LYS A 267 12.91 -15.71 0.28
CA LYS A 267 12.47 -17.07 -0.06
C LYS A 267 13.64 -18.03 -0.30
N HIS A 268 14.82 -17.49 -0.59
CA HIS A 268 16.04 -18.25 -0.87
C HIS A 268 16.83 -18.44 0.42
N ASN A 269 17.42 -19.62 0.59
CA ASN A 269 18.42 -19.85 1.61
C ASN A 269 19.68 -19.06 1.23
N LEU A 270 20.12 -18.15 2.11
CA LEU A 270 21.28 -17.27 1.87
C LEU A 270 22.61 -17.89 2.36
N ALA A 271 22.61 -19.16 2.77
CA ALA A 271 23.77 -19.90 3.27
C ALA A 271 24.59 -20.63 2.19
#